data_AF-A0A352Y3P3-F1
#
_entry.id   AF-A0A352Y3P3-F1
#
_cell.length_a   1.000
_cell.length_b   1.000
_cell.length_c   1.000
_cell.angle_alpha   90.00
_cell.angle_beta   90.00
_cell.angle_gamma   90.00
#
_symmetry.space_group_name_H-M   'P 1'
#
loop_
_entity.id
_entity.type
_entity.pdbx_description
1 polymer ?
#
loop_
_entity_poly.entity_id
_entity_poly.type
_entity_poly.pdbx_seq_one_letter_code
_entity_poly.pdbx_strand_id
1 'polypeptide(L)'
;DDFIDKVAWGLNAVFSNGVGFPRTNWLIFDGAKNEQAFKDHLRIHQIPTQVWYSAYDHLTALNIANNAKIRAGLYSKMSETKAEEWLRLL
;
A
#
# COMPACT_ATOMS: atom_id res chain seq x y z
N ASP A 1 1.83 -7.14 2.89
CA ASP A 1 1.04 -6.74 4.06
C ASP A 1 0.30 -5.48 3.67
N ASP A 2 -0.68 -5.65 2.78
CA ASP A 2 -1.48 -4.54 2.27
C ASP A 2 -2.48 -4.14 3.38
N PHE A 3 -2.85 -2.87 3.42
CA PHE A 3 -3.94 -2.39 4.28
C PHE A 3 -5.21 -3.21 4.09
N ILE A 4 -5.52 -3.59 2.84
CA ILE A 4 -6.70 -4.39 2.50
C ILE A 4 -6.67 -5.75 3.19
N ASP A 5 -5.51 -6.40 3.31
CA ASP A 5 -5.37 -7.68 4.01
C ASP A 5 -5.82 -7.61 5.48
N LYS A 6 -5.62 -6.46 6.12
CA LYS A 6 -5.93 -6.26 7.54
C LYS A 6 -7.37 -5.81 7.79
N VAL A 7 -7.95 -5.03 6.88
CA VAL A 7 -9.21 -4.31 7.14
C VAL A 7 -10.36 -4.67 6.19
N ALA A 8 -10.15 -5.59 5.23
CA ALA A 8 -11.18 -5.96 4.25
C ALA A 8 -12.52 -6.33 4.89
N TRP A 9 -12.52 -7.02 6.03
CA TRP A 9 -13.75 -7.36 6.74
C TRP A 9 -14.54 -6.13 7.21
N GLY A 10 -13.85 -5.07 7.65
CA GLY A 10 -14.47 -3.83 8.11
C GLY A 10 -14.99 -3.01 6.94
N LEU A 11 -14.24 -2.98 5.83
CA LEU A 11 -14.70 -2.37 4.58
C LEU A 11 -15.99 -3.05 4.06
N ASN A 12 -16.05 -4.37 4.12
CA ASN A 12 -17.25 -5.13 3.75
C ASN A 12 -18.44 -4.78 4.64
N ALA A 13 -18.24 -4.73 5.95
CA ALA A 13 -19.31 -4.45 6.91
C ALA A 13 -19.96 -3.05 6.71
N VAL A 14 -19.16 -2.05 6.32
CA VAL A 14 -19.63 -0.67 6.19
C VAL A 14 -20.15 -0.35 4.79
N PHE A 15 -19.52 -0.88 3.73
CA PHE A 15 -19.72 -0.38 2.36
C PHE A 15 -20.36 -1.38 1.38
N SER A 16 -20.63 -2.62 1.79
CA SER A 16 -21.17 -3.67 0.89
C SER A 16 -22.55 -3.39 0.33
N ASN A 17 -23.28 -2.42 0.89
CA ASN A 17 -24.55 -1.93 0.35
C ASN A 17 -24.39 -0.99 -0.86
N GLY A 18 -23.16 -0.64 -1.26
CA GLY A 18 -22.88 0.19 -2.43
C GLY A 18 -23.16 -0.53 -3.75
N VAL A 19 -23.76 0.19 -4.71
CA VAL A 19 -24.00 -0.35 -6.05
C VAL A 19 -22.68 -0.67 -6.74
N GLY A 20 -22.53 -1.91 -7.20
CA GLY A 20 -21.31 -2.37 -7.85
C GLY A 20 -20.14 -2.62 -6.89
N PHE A 21 -20.37 -2.63 -5.57
CA PHE A 21 -19.37 -3.09 -4.61
C PHE A 21 -19.09 -4.60 -4.84
N PRO A 22 -17.83 -5.06 -4.69
CA PRO A 22 -17.51 -6.48 -4.86
C PRO A 22 -18.36 -7.37 -3.95
N ARG A 23 -18.88 -8.48 -4.49
CA ARG A 23 -19.80 -9.37 -3.76
C ARG A 23 -19.19 -9.85 -2.44
N THR A 24 -19.89 -9.60 -1.35
CA THR A 24 -19.55 -10.12 -0.01
C THR A 24 -20.36 -11.36 0.33
N ASN A 25 -19.80 -12.24 1.15
CA ASN A 25 -20.54 -13.30 1.84
C ASN A 25 -20.64 -13.01 3.33
N TRP A 26 -21.84 -13.12 3.91
CA TRP A 26 -22.11 -12.81 5.32
C TRP A 26 -21.61 -11.44 5.78
N LEU A 27 -21.54 -10.47 4.85
CA LEU A 27 -21.03 -9.10 5.07
C LEU A 27 -19.56 -9.00 5.54
N ILE A 28 -18.83 -10.12 5.62
CA ILE A 28 -17.48 -10.19 6.21
C ILE A 28 -16.49 -10.79 5.22
N PHE A 29 -16.90 -11.83 4.50
CA PHE A 29 -16.02 -12.59 3.59
C PHE A 29 -16.03 -12.04 2.17
N ASP A 30 -14.98 -12.37 1.41
CA ASP A 30 -14.74 -11.94 0.04
C ASP A 30 -14.77 -10.41 -0.10
N GLY A 31 -15.61 -9.85 -0.97
CA GLY A 31 -15.77 -8.41 -1.13
C GLY A 31 -14.44 -7.69 -1.39
N ALA A 32 -14.08 -6.79 -0.48
CA ALA A 32 -12.83 -6.02 -0.50
C ALA A 32 -11.56 -6.88 -0.56
N LYS A 33 -11.61 -8.18 -0.19
CA LYS A 33 -10.50 -9.11 -0.40
C LYS A 33 -10.18 -9.35 -1.88
N ASN A 34 -11.15 -9.16 -2.77
CA ASN A 34 -10.86 -9.02 -4.20
C ASN A 34 -10.38 -7.58 -4.44
N GLU A 35 -9.10 -7.37 -4.13
CA GLU A 35 -8.45 -6.07 -4.14
C GLU A 35 -8.59 -5.33 -5.47
N GLN A 36 -8.45 -6.03 -6.60
CA GLN A 36 -8.56 -5.42 -7.91
C GLN A 36 -9.98 -4.88 -8.14
N ALA A 37 -11.00 -5.73 -7.95
CA ALA A 37 -12.39 -5.31 -8.11
C ALA A 37 -12.78 -4.18 -7.14
N PHE A 38 -12.25 -4.22 -5.91
CA PHE A 38 -12.48 -3.17 -4.92
C PHE A 38 -11.80 -1.85 -5.32
N LYS A 39 -10.56 -1.88 -5.80
CA LYS A 39 -9.85 -0.70 -6.31
C LYS A 39 -10.54 -0.10 -7.53
N ASP A 40 -11.05 -0.92 -8.44
CA ASP A 40 -11.79 -0.48 -9.61
C ASP A 40 -13.12 0.17 -9.20
N HIS A 41 -13.87 -0.44 -8.28
CA HIS A 41 -15.06 0.14 -7.68
C HIS A 41 -14.76 1.51 -7.06
N LEU A 42 -13.71 1.63 -6.26
CA LEU A 42 -13.32 2.91 -5.66
C LEU A 42 -12.93 3.95 -6.72
N ARG A 43 -12.18 3.54 -7.76
CA ARG A 43 -11.66 4.46 -8.78
C ARG A 43 -12.77 5.21 -9.52
N ILE A 44 -13.87 4.53 -9.84
CA ILE A 44 -14.97 5.14 -10.60
C ILE A 44 -15.94 5.96 -9.73
N HIS A 45 -15.86 5.86 -8.40
CA HIS A 45 -16.70 6.60 -7.45
C HIS A 45 -15.94 7.75 -6.76
N GLN A 46 -14.68 7.99 -7.11
CA GLN A 46 -13.90 9.13 -6.63
C GLN A 46 -14.02 10.31 -7.57
N ILE A 47 -14.04 11.52 -7.00
CA ILE A 47 -13.80 12.73 -7.80
C ILE A 47 -12.34 12.67 -8.29
N PRO A 48 -12.08 12.94 -9.59
CA PRO A 48 -10.72 12.96 -10.11
C PRO A 48 -9.81 13.89 -9.29
N THR A 49 -8.68 13.38 -8.82
CA THR A 49 -7.68 14.17 -8.11
C THR A 49 -7.18 15.31 -9.01
N GLN A 50 -7.43 16.55 -8.60
CA GLN A 50 -7.11 17.72 -9.42
C GLN A 50 -5.62 18.07 -9.41
N VAL A 51 -4.93 17.81 -8.29
CA VAL A 51 -3.50 18.13 -8.11
C VAL A 51 -2.82 17.00 -7.34
N TRP A 52 -1.63 16.64 -7.79
CA TRP A 52 -0.72 15.75 -7.08
C TRP A 52 0.49 16.57 -6.62
N TYR A 53 0.78 16.55 -5.32
CA TYR A 53 1.96 17.19 -4.75
C TYR A 53 3.03 16.14 -4.47
N SER A 54 4.27 16.44 -4.85
CA SER A 54 5.44 15.73 -4.37
C SER A 54 6.46 16.74 -3.87
N ALA A 55 6.95 16.53 -2.65
CA ALA A 55 8.10 17.29 -2.13
C ALA A 55 9.42 16.87 -2.81
N TYR A 56 9.43 15.71 -3.48
CA TYR A 56 10.58 15.13 -4.17
C TYR A 56 10.13 14.63 -5.54
N ASP A 57 10.10 15.53 -6.51
CA ASP A 57 9.64 15.29 -7.89
C ASP A 57 10.45 14.23 -8.65
N HIS A 58 11.72 14.05 -8.30
CA HIS A 58 12.62 13.08 -8.92
C HIS A 58 12.75 11.75 -8.16
N LEU A 59 12.04 11.57 -7.05
CA LEU A 59 12.13 10.35 -6.24
C LEU A 59 10.81 9.58 -6.23
N THR A 60 10.87 8.31 -6.63
CA THR A 60 9.73 7.40 -6.43
C THR A 60 9.58 7.03 -4.96
N ALA A 61 8.39 6.59 -4.55
CA ALA A 61 8.18 6.03 -3.20
C ALA A 61 9.14 4.85 -2.91
N LEU A 62 9.47 4.05 -3.93
CA LEU A 62 10.45 2.97 -3.82
C LEU A 62 11.87 3.52 -3.57
N ASN A 63 12.28 4.58 -4.27
CA ASN A 63 13.58 5.21 -4.01
C ASN A 63 13.63 5.84 -2.62
N ILE A 64 12.56 6.51 -2.17
CA ILE A 64 12.48 7.08 -0.83
C ILE A 64 12.62 5.96 0.23
N ALA A 65 11.92 4.85 0.05
CA ALA A 65 12.02 3.69 0.93
C ALA A 65 13.43 3.07 0.93
N ASN A 66 14.08 2.95 -0.23
CA ASN A 66 15.45 2.45 -0.33
C ASN A 66 16.45 3.41 0.33
N ASN A 67 16.34 4.71 0.07
CA ASN A 67 17.18 5.75 0.67
C ASN A 67 17.02 5.78 2.20
N ALA A 68 15.82 5.54 2.72
CA ALA A 68 15.60 5.41 4.16
C ALA A 68 16.34 4.20 4.76
N LYS A 69 16.36 3.05 4.06
CA LYS A 69 17.14 1.87 4.47
C LYS A 69 18.64 2.13 4.40
N ILE A 70 19.13 2.76 3.32
CA ILE A 70 20.53 3.16 3.18
C ILE A 70 20.94 4.05 4.36
N ARG A 71 20.18 5.13 4.61
CA ARG A 71 20.43 6.07 5.71
C ARG A 71 20.44 5.38 7.08
N ALA A 72 19.50 4.48 7.34
CA ALA A 72 19.45 3.76 8.62
C ALA A 72 20.71 2.90 8.83
N GLY A 73 21.24 2.30 7.77
CA GLY A 73 22.44 1.48 7.87
C GLY A 73 23.72 2.26 8.11
N LEU A 74 23.85 3.49 7.61
CA LEU A 74 25.02 4.35 7.85
C LEU A 74 25.35 4.55 9.35
N TYR A 75 24.32 4.54 10.20
CA TYR A 75 24.47 4.76 11.65
C TYR A 75 24.33 3.47 12.47
N SER A 76 24.15 2.33 11.82
CA SER A 76 23.92 1.05 12.49
C SER A 76 25.21 0.28 12.72
N LYS A 77 25.31 -0.42 13.86
CA LYS A 77 26.34 -1.46 14.04
C LYS A 77 25.90 -2.73 13.32
N MET A 78 26.72 -3.22 12.40
CA MET A 78 26.42 -4.40 11.59
C MET A 78 27.53 -5.44 11.72
N SER A 79 27.17 -6.72 11.61
CA SER A 79 28.13 -7.76 11.25
C SER A 79 28.52 -7.63 9.79
N GLU A 80 29.62 -8.25 9.38
CA GLU A 80 30.11 -8.23 8.00
C GLU A 80 29.05 -8.68 6.99
N THR A 81 28.36 -9.80 7.26
CA THR A 81 27.25 -10.28 6.41
C THR A 81 26.13 -9.27 6.26
N LYS A 82 25.74 -8.58 7.35
CA LYS A 82 24.68 -7.55 7.30
C LYS A 82 25.15 -6.30 6.56
N ALA A 83 26.43 -5.97 6.67
CA ALA A 83 27.03 -4.86 5.92
C ALA A 83 27.05 -5.16 4.41
N GLU A 84 27.37 -6.40 4.00
CA GLU A 84 27.29 -6.82 2.60
C GLU A 84 25.86 -6.73 2.04
N GLU A 85 24.86 -7.23 2.79
CA GLU A 85 23.46 -7.11 2.39
C GLU A 85 23.01 -5.66 2.25
N TRP A 86 23.45 -4.79 3.16
CA TRP A 86 23.15 -3.37 3.12
C TRP A 86 23.82 -2.67 1.91
N LEU A 87 25.07 -3.02 1.58
CA LEU A 87 25.78 -2.47 0.43
C LEU A 87 25.11 -2.82 -0.90
N ARG A 88 24.38 -3.94 -0.99
CA ARG A 88 23.58 -4.31 -2.17
C ARG A 88 22.37 -3.39 -2.42
N LEU A 89 22.07 -2.48 -1.49
CA LEU A 89 21.03 -1.47 -1.68
C LEU A 89 21.51 -0.25 -2.50
N LEU A 90 22.83 -0.10 -2.69
CA LEU A 90 23.47 0.97 -3.48
C LEU A 90 23.49 0.61 -4.97
#